data_AF-A0A6S7GV26-F1
#
_entry.id   AF-A0A6S7GV26-F1
#
_cell.length_a   1.000
_cell.length_b   1.000
_cell.length_c   1.000
_cell.angle_alpha   90.00
_cell.angle_beta   90.00
_cell.angle_gamma   90.00
#
_symmetry.space_group_name_H-M   'P 1'
#
loop_
_entity.id
_entity.type
_entity.pdbx_description
1 polymer ?
#
loop_
_entity_poly.entity_id
_entity_poly.type
_entity_poly.pdbx_seq_one_letter_code
_entity_poly.pdbx_strand_id
1 'polypeptide(L)'
;ILGTAKKSFAANPKGRRYHPQFVRFCLSLYAKSSAGYKELQDVLVLPSERTLINHKNLFKPKPGIHNGKIKQLQDLVSSYSGCKRYATIVFDEMKIKSSLVFDKNSGEIVGFMDLGDPELTFSSFEDDQQIATTVIAFL
;
A
#
# COMPACT_ATOMS: atom_id res chain seq x y z
N ILE A 1 -8.77 12.25 -24.13
CA ILE A 1 -9.24 11.33 -23.05
C ILE A 1 -10.07 10.15 -23.60
N LEU A 2 -10.74 10.24 -24.76
CA LEU A 2 -11.53 9.13 -25.35
C LEU A 2 -10.84 8.28 -26.45
N GLY A 3 -9.62 8.61 -26.87
CA GLY A 3 -8.98 8.00 -28.05
C GLY A 3 -8.34 6.61 -27.82
N THR A 4 -7.86 6.32 -26.62
CA THR A 4 -7.11 5.07 -26.33
C THR A 4 -8.00 3.91 -25.92
N ALA A 5 -9.22 4.16 -25.42
CA ALA A 5 -10.16 3.09 -25.08
C ALA A 5 -10.79 2.45 -26.32
N LYS A 6 -10.97 3.19 -27.43
CA LYS A 6 -11.58 2.66 -28.66
C LYS A 6 -10.65 1.76 -29.47
N LYS A 7 -9.32 1.89 -29.34
CA LYS A 7 -8.34 1.06 -30.09
C LYS A 7 -8.12 -0.34 -29.49
N SER A 8 -8.59 -0.62 -28.28
CA SER A 8 -8.32 -1.91 -27.62
C SER A 8 -9.28 -3.03 -28.03
N PHE A 9 -10.49 -2.72 -28.50
CA PHE A 9 -11.46 -3.77 -28.84
C PHE A 9 -11.10 -4.58 -30.10
N ALA A 10 -10.27 -4.04 -30.99
CA ALA A 10 -9.94 -4.65 -32.29
C ALA A 10 -8.55 -5.31 -32.37
N ALA A 11 -7.73 -5.24 -31.33
CA ALA A 11 -6.35 -5.75 -31.36
C ALA A 11 -6.20 -7.15 -30.73
N ASN A 12 -5.15 -7.88 -31.12
CA ASN A 12 -4.77 -9.17 -30.55
C ASN A 12 -4.92 -9.19 -29.00
N PRO A 13 -5.52 -10.23 -28.40
CA PRO A 13 -5.68 -10.32 -26.94
C PRO A 13 -4.35 -10.29 -26.18
N LYS A 14 -3.22 -10.62 -26.83
CA LYS A 14 -1.89 -10.66 -26.22
C LYS A 14 -1.08 -9.38 -26.50
N GLY A 15 -0.28 -8.95 -25.52
CA GLY A 15 0.72 -7.87 -25.70
C GLY A 15 0.18 -6.44 -25.63
N ARG A 16 -1.00 -6.21 -25.06
CA ARG A 16 -1.62 -4.88 -24.98
C ARG A 16 -0.91 -3.97 -23.98
N ARG A 17 -0.66 -2.72 -24.39
CA ARG A 17 -0.17 -1.65 -23.51
C ARG A 17 -1.35 -0.88 -22.95
N TYR A 18 -1.54 -0.97 -21.63
CA TYR A 18 -2.59 -0.23 -20.93
C TYR A 18 -2.10 1.16 -20.53
N HIS A 19 -3.00 2.14 -20.59
CA HIS A 19 -2.70 3.46 -20.06
C HIS A 19 -2.57 3.41 -18.52
N PRO A 20 -1.61 4.10 -17.88
CA PRO A 20 -1.38 4.00 -16.44
C PRO A 20 -2.61 4.29 -15.57
N GLN A 21 -3.46 5.25 -15.97
CA GLN A 21 -4.70 5.54 -15.25
C GLN A 21 -5.70 4.37 -15.30
N PHE A 22 -5.77 3.65 -16.42
CA PHE A 22 -6.64 2.48 -16.55
C PHE A 22 -6.14 1.32 -15.68
N VAL A 23 -4.83 1.12 -15.61
CA VAL A 23 -4.23 0.14 -14.70
C VAL A 23 -4.52 0.48 -13.25
N ARG A 24 -4.42 1.76 -12.85
CA ARG A 24 -4.78 2.22 -11.49
C ARG A 24 -6.24 1.93 -11.15
N PHE A 25 -7.14 2.15 -12.10
CA PHE A 25 -8.56 1.82 -11.93
C PHE A 25 -8.80 0.32 -11.79
N CYS A 26 -8.16 -0.51 -12.62
CA CYS A 26 -8.24 -1.96 -12.50
C CYS A 26 -7.65 -2.45 -11.16
N LEU A 27 -6.57 -1.84 -10.69
CA LEU A 27 -5.96 -2.14 -9.40
C LEU A 27 -6.89 -1.79 -8.23
N SER A 28 -7.62 -0.67 -8.30
CA SER A 28 -8.58 -0.30 -7.26
C SER A 28 -9.80 -1.22 -7.22
N LEU A 29 -10.29 -1.68 -8.39
CA LEU A 29 -11.32 -2.71 -8.47
C LEU A 29 -10.84 -4.04 -7.86
N TYR A 30 -9.66 -4.49 -8.27
CA TYR A 30 -9.05 -5.72 -7.78
C TYR A 30 -8.80 -5.69 -6.26
N ALA A 31 -8.40 -4.54 -5.72
CA ALA A 31 -8.21 -4.35 -4.28
C ALA A 31 -9.52 -4.43 -3.48
N LYS A 32 -10.66 -4.08 -4.09
CA LYS A 32 -11.99 -4.20 -3.46
C LYS A 32 -12.53 -5.63 -3.53
N SER A 33 -12.40 -6.29 -4.67
CA SER A 33 -12.81 -7.68 -4.85
C SER A 33 -12.00 -8.34 -5.97
N SER A 34 -11.12 -9.27 -5.58
CA SER A 34 -10.35 -10.06 -6.54
C SER A 34 -11.23 -11.05 -7.32
N ALA A 35 -12.25 -11.62 -6.66
CA ALA A 35 -13.22 -12.52 -7.28
C ALA A 35 -14.08 -11.78 -8.33
N GLY A 36 -14.66 -10.63 -7.96
CA GLY A 36 -15.46 -9.83 -8.89
C GLY A 36 -14.64 -9.30 -10.07
N TYR A 37 -13.35 -9.02 -9.86
CA TYR A 37 -12.45 -8.65 -10.96
C TYR A 37 -12.26 -9.81 -11.98
N LYS A 38 -12.20 -11.07 -11.52
CA LYS A 38 -12.09 -12.24 -12.39
C LYS A 38 -13.33 -12.42 -13.25
N GLU A 39 -14.52 -12.30 -12.65
CA GLU A 39 -15.77 -12.37 -13.41
C GLU A 39 -15.87 -11.25 -14.47
N LEU A 40 -15.44 -10.04 -14.13
CA LEU A 40 -15.40 -8.94 -15.09
C LEU A 40 -14.36 -9.15 -16.20
N GLN A 41 -13.30 -9.90 -15.95
CA GLN A 41 -12.28 -10.21 -16.96
C GLN A 41 -12.81 -11.16 -18.06
N ASP A 42 -13.83 -11.96 -17.77
CA ASP A 42 -14.45 -12.84 -18.76
C ASP A 42 -15.31 -12.06 -19.76
N VAL A 43 -15.85 -10.91 -19.34
CA VAL A 43 -16.73 -10.05 -20.17
C VAL A 43 -15.98 -8.86 -20.78
N LEU A 44 -15.01 -8.30 -20.06
CA LEU A 44 -14.28 -7.09 -20.43
C LEU A 44 -12.80 -7.39 -20.65
N VAL A 45 -12.17 -6.64 -21.57
CA VAL A 45 -10.73 -6.79 -21.75
C VAL A 45 -9.95 -6.02 -20.68
N LEU A 46 -9.56 -6.74 -19.64
CA LEU A 46 -8.84 -6.21 -18.49
C LEU A 46 -7.39 -6.73 -18.40
N PRO A 47 -6.48 -5.99 -17.73
CA PRO A 47 -5.15 -6.50 -17.41
C PRO A 47 -5.20 -7.84 -16.66
N SER A 48 -4.21 -8.70 -16.90
CA SER A 48 -4.10 -9.95 -16.14
C SER A 48 -3.85 -9.68 -14.66
N GLU A 49 -4.27 -10.62 -13.80
CA GLU A 49 -3.99 -10.56 -12.36
C GLU A 49 -2.47 -10.46 -12.10
N ARG A 50 -1.67 -11.21 -12.87
CA ARG A 50 -0.21 -11.14 -12.83
C ARG A 50 0.31 -9.71 -13.08
N THR A 51 -0.26 -9.02 -14.07
CA THR A 51 0.08 -7.63 -14.40
C THR A 51 -0.26 -6.71 -13.23
N LEU A 52 -1.43 -6.86 -12.61
CA LEU A 52 -1.82 -6.07 -11.45
C LEU A 52 -0.92 -6.33 -10.23
N ILE A 53 -0.58 -7.59 -9.96
CA ILE A 53 0.33 -7.97 -8.87
C ILE A 53 1.72 -7.34 -9.10
N ASN A 54 2.24 -7.37 -10.33
CA ASN A 54 3.50 -6.73 -10.65
C ASN A 54 3.45 -5.21 -10.44
N HIS A 55 2.35 -4.56 -10.83
CA HIS A 55 2.14 -3.13 -10.56
C HIS A 55 1.99 -2.82 -9.06
N LYS A 56 1.34 -3.69 -8.29
CA LYS A 56 1.23 -3.57 -6.83
C LYS A 56 2.61 -3.65 -6.19
N ASN A 57 3.40 -4.65 -6.61
CA ASN A 57 4.73 -4.94 -6.05
C ASN A 57 5.82 -3.97 -6.53
N LEU A 58 5.50 -3.04 -7.44
CA LEU A 58 6.41 -1.95 -7.83
C LEU A 58 6.81 -1.10 -6.61
N PHE A 59 5.88 -0.93 -5.67
CA PHE A 59 6.11 -0.21 -4.42
C PHE A 59 6.21 -1.23 -3.29
N LYS A 60 7.43 -1.45 -2.78
CA LYS A 60 7.64 -2.23 -1.56
C LYS A 60 7.45 -1.32 -0.34
N PRO A 61 6.49 -1.60 0.55
CA PRO A 61 6.39 -0.86 1.81
C PRO A 61 7.68 -1.11 2.62
N LYS A 62 8.17 -0.05 3.28
CA LYS A 62 9.30 -0.12 4.20
C LYS A 62 8.81 0.21 5.61
N PRO A 63 9.42 -0.35 6.66
CA PRO A 63 9.12 0.03 8.03
C PRO A 63 9.40 1.53 8.25
N GLY A 64 8.74 2.08 9.27
CA GLY A 64 8.86 3.49 9.63
C GLY A 64 8.03 4.44 8.77
N ILE A 65 8.38 5.72 8.86
CA ILE A 65 7.60 6.81 8.28
C ILE A 65 8.02 7.06 6.82
N HIS A 66 7.06 7.01 5.89
CA HIS A 66 7.33 7.26 4.48
C HIS A 66 7.37 8.77 4.17
N ASN A 67 8.56 9.37 4.29
CA ASN A 67 8.79 10.81 4.08
C ASN A 67 8.25 11.36 2.75
N GLY A 68 8.26 10.57 1.67
CA GLY A 68 7.69 10.98 0.38
C GLY A 68 6.18 11.22 0.43
N LYS A 69 5.45 10.48 1.26
CA LYS A 69 4.00 10.62 1.47
C LYS A 69 3.72 11.80 2.36
N ILE A 70 4.55 12.02 3.40
CA ILE A 70 4.45 13.20 4.25
C ILE A 70 4.62 14.48 3.43
N LYS A 71 5.62 14.56 2.56
CA LYS A 71 5.79 15.72 1.67
C LYS A 71 4.59 15.94 0.76
N GLN A 72 4.06 14.87 0.15
CA GLN A 72 2.84 14.97 -0.66
C GLN A 72 1.62 15.46 0.15
N LEU A 73 1.48 15.01 1.40
CA LEU A 73 0.43 15.49 2.30
C LEU A 73 0.64 16.95 2.68
N GLN A 74 1.88 17.37 2.94
CA GLN A 74 2.23 18.76 3.21
C GLN A 74 1.86 19.68 2.04
N ASP A 75 2.15 19.25 0.80
CA ASP A 75 1.80 19.99 -0.41
C ASP A 75 0.28 20.12 -0.55
N LEU A 76 -0.49 19.06 -0.26
CA LEU A 76 -1.96 19.10 -0.30
C LEU A 76 -2.54 20.05 0.76
N VAL A 77 -2.02 19.97 1.99
CA VAL A 77 -2.49 20.75 3.15
C VAL A 77 -2.07 22.22 3.05
N SER A 78 -1.04 22.55 2.26
CA SER A 78 -0.60 23.94 2.03
C SER A 78 -1.75 24.85 1.56
N SER A 79 -2.69 24.28 0.79
CA SER A 79 -3.87 24.96 0.25
C SER A 79 -5.02 25.11 1.27
N TYR A 80 -4.98 24.42 2.41
CA TYR A 80 -6.06 24.42 3.38
C TYR A 80 -5.94 25.61 4.34
N SER A 81 -7.06 26.10 4.87
CA SER A 81 -7.11 27.23 5.80
C SER A 81 -7.95 26.91 7.05
N GLY A 82 -7.62 27.57 8.16
CA GLY A 82 -8.33 27.45 9.43
C GLY A 82 -8.34 26.03 9.99
N CYS A 83 -9.50 25.61 10.47
CA CYS A 83 -9.67 24.33 11.17
C CYS A 83 -9.36 23.08 10.32
N LYS A 84 -9.30 23.22 8.99
CA LYS A 84 -9.02 22.13 8.05
C LYS A 84 -7.58 21.62 8.10
N ARG A 85 -6.68 22.33 8.78
CA ARG A 85 -5.27 21.91 8.97
C ARG A 85 -5.08 21.02 10.19
N TYR A 86 -6.01 21.01 11.14
CA TYR A 86 -5.90 20.18 12.32
C TYR A 86 -6.35 18.76 11.99
N ALA A 87 -5.51 17.80 12.35
CA ALA A 87 -5.79 16.37 12.24
C ALA A 87 -5.32 15.67 13.51
N THR A 88 -6.04 14.63 13.90
CA THR A 88 -5.67 13.76 15.01
C THR A 88 -5.03 12.50 14.43
N ILE A 89 -3.88 12.12 14.95
CA ILE A 89 -3.23 10.84 14.63
C ILE A 89 -3.67 9.85 15.70
N VAL A 90 -4.32 8.77 15.27
CA VAL A 90 -4.71 7.65 16.12
C VAL A 90 -4.04 6.41 15.57
N PHE A 91 -3.31 5.69 16.42
CA PHE A 91 -2.67 4.43 16.08
C PHE A 91 -2.92 3.42 17.21
N ASP A 92 -2.95 2.16 16.85
CA ASP A 92 -3.09 1.02 17.75
C ASP A 92 -2.19 -0.11 17.24
N GLU A 93 -1.76 -0.99 18.13
CA GLU A 93 -0.89 -2.10 17.81
C GLU A 93 -1.71 -3.35 17.45
N MET A 94 -1.30 -4.06 16.40
CA MET A 94 -1.95 -5.28 15.98
C MET A 94 -1.02 -6.49 16.18
N LYS A 95 -1.50 -7.51 16.89
CA LYS A 95 -0.79 -8.78 16.99
C LYS A 95 -0.91 -9.58 15.69
N ILE A 96 0.22 -9.80 15.02
CA ILE A 96 0.31 -10.62 13.81
C ILE A 96 0.82 -12.02 14.19
N LYS A 97 0.43 -13.06 13.43
CA LYS A 97 0.95 -14.42 13.62
C LYS A 97 2.47 -14.44 13.39
N SER A 98 3.23 -14.95 14.35
CA SER A 98 4.67 -15.18 14.18
C SER A 98 4.89 -16.29 13.16
N SER A 99 5.57 -15.96 12.07
CA SER A 99 5.96 -16.90 11.02
C SER A 99 7.17 -16.35 10.31
N LEU A 100 8.13 -17.23 10.03
CA LEU A 100 9.32 -16.90 9.26
C LEU A 100 9.08 -17.23 7.79
N VAL A 101 9.18 -16.24 6.92
CA VAL A 101 8.94 -16.34 5.48
C VAL A 101 10.13 -15.77 4.73
N PHE A 102 10.67 -16.53 3.79
CA PHE A 102 11.71 -16.06 2.89
C PHE A 102 11.09 -15.37 1.66
N ASP A 103 11.29 -14.06 1.49
CA ASP A 103 10.92 -13.37 0.25
C ASP A 103 11.96 -13.66 -0.83
N LYS A 104 11.59 -14.53 -1.78
CA LYS A 104 12.45 -14.90 -2.93
C LYS A 104 12.87 -13.71 -3.78
N ASN A 105 12.14 -12.59 -3.73
CA ASN A 105 12.42 -11.43 -4.57
C ASN A 105 13.40 -10.44 -3.92
N SER A 106 13.40 -10.30 -2.59
CA SER A 106 14.40 -9.48 -1.88
C SER A 106 15.57 -10.30 -1.35
N GLY A 107 15.41 -11.61 -1.17
CA GLY A 107 16.38 -12.46 -0.49
C GLY A 107 16.35 -12.30 1.03
N GLU A 108 15.34 -11.61 1.58
CA GLU A 108 15.24 -11.32 3.00
C GLU A 108 14.38 -12.36 3.71
N ILE A 109 14.73 -12.62 4.97
CA ILE A 109 13.91 -13.41 5.88
C ILE A 109 12.98 -12.43 6.61
N VAL A 110 11.69 -12.53 6.33
CA VAL A 110 10.63 -11.70 6.90
C VAL A 110 9.91 -12.50 7.98
N GLY A 111 9.65 -11.92 9.16
CA GLY A 111 8.89 -12.62 10.20
C GLY A 111 9.20 -12.19 11.62
N PHE A 112 10.36 -11.58 11.82
CA PHE A 112 10.66 -10.85 13.04
C PHE A 112 10.21 -9.39 12.90
N MET A 113 9.87 -8.77 14.02
CA MET A 113 9.52 -7.36 14.07
C MET A 113 10.75 -6.54 13.68
N ASP A 114 10.64 -5.77 12.59
CA ASP A 114 11.68 -4.85 12.14
C ASP A 114 11.34 -3.44 12.66
N LEU A 115 12.15 -2.96 13.60
CA LEU A 115 11.99 -1.65 14.23
C LEU A 115 12.72 -0.54 13.45
N GLY A 116 13.36 -0.87 12.32
CA GLY A 116 14.04 0.09 11.45
C GLY A 116 15.43 0.50 11.92
N ASP A 117 15.89 -0.01 13.07
CA ASP A 117 17.23 0.20 13.61
C ASP A 117 17.89 -1.17 13.89
N PRO A 118 19.08 -1.46 13.32
CA PRO A 118 19.79 -2.71 13.57
C PRO A 118 20.17 -2.94 15.04
N GLU A 119 20.28 -1.87 15.84
CA GLU A 119 20.68 -1.94 17.25
C GLU A 119 19.46 -2.09 18.18
N LEU A 120 18.27 -1.70 17.73
CA LEU A 120 17.01 -1.85 18.51
C LEU A 120 16.42 -3.24 18.33
N THR A 121 16.87 -4.18 19.16
CA THR A 121 16.25 -5.51 19.29
C THR A 121 15.26 -5.52 20.46
N PHE A 122 14.30 -6.45 20.51
CA PHE A 122 13.35 -6.57 21.63
C PHE A 122 14.05 -6.60 23.02
N SER A 123 15.27 -7.13 23.08
CA SER A 123 16.14 -7.15 24.28
C SER A 123 16.65 -5.78 24.73
N SER A 124 16.57 -4.75 23.88
CA SER A 124 16.97 -3.37 24.21
C SER A 124 15.87 -2.56 24.91
N PHE A 125 14.64 -3.10 24.98
CA PHE A 125 13.50 -2.45 25.65
C PHE A 125 13.37 -2.84 27.13
N GLU A 126 14.39 -3.48 27.73
CA GLU A 126 14.37 -3.87 29.15
C GLU A 126 14.56 -2.70 30.12
N ASP A 127 14.81 -1.48 29.64
CA ASP A 127 14.93 -0.28 30.49
C ASP A 127 13.72 0.66 30.31
N ASP A 128 12.93 0.75 31.38
CA ASP A 128 11.83 1.67 31.68
C ASP A 128 11.65 2.86 30.70
N GLN A 129 10.76 2.68 29.72
CA GLN A 129 10.21 3.81 28.96
C GLN A 129 8.85 4.16 29.58
N GLN A 130 8.78 5.31 30.27
CA GLN A 130 7.53 5.91 30.72
C GLN A 130 6.74 6.39 29.48
N ILE A 131 5.88 5.54 28.92
CA ILE A 131 5.12 5.87 27.70
C ILE A 131 3.84 6.65 28.07
N ALA A 132 3.83 7.91 27.63
CA ALA A 132 2.70 8.85 27.50
C ALA A 132 2.02 9.39 28.77
N THR A 133 2.07 10.71 28.96
CA THR A 133 1.33 11.48 29.99
C THR A 133 -0.19 11.52 29.74
N THR A 134 -0.67 11.14 28.55
CA THR A 134 -2.11 11.11 28.26
C THR A 134 -2.42 10.04 27.22
N VAL A 135 -3.08 8.96 27.65
CA VAL A 135 -3.69 7.94 26.79
C VAL A 135 -5.19 8.13 26.85
N ILE A 136 -5.84 8.36 25.71
CA ILE A 136 -7.30 8.36 25.63
C ILE A 136 -7.72 6.92 25.30
N ALA A 137 -8.21 6.21 26.31
CA ALA A 137 -8.82 4.91 26.14
C ALA A 137 -10.26 5.09 25.60
N PHE A 138 -10.58 4.41 24.51
CA PHE A 138 -11.98 4.22 24.09
C PHE A 138 -12.49 2.93 24.74
N LEU A 139 -13.52 3.06 25.59
CA LEU A 139 -14.28 1.96 26.21
C LEU A 139 -15.26 1.34 25.21
#